data_AF-A0A1F7SG61-F1
#
_entry.id   AF-A0A1F7SG61-F1
#
_cell.length_a   1.000
_cell.length_b   1.000
_cell.length_c   1.000
_cell.angle_alpha   90.00
_cell.angle_beta   90.00
_cell.angle_gamma   90.00
#
_symmetry.space_group_name_H-M   'P 1'
#
loop_
_entity.id
_entity.type
_entity.pdbx_description
1 polymer ?
#
loop_
_entity_poly.entity_id
_entity_poly.type
_entity_poly.pdbx_seq_one_letter_code
_entity_poly.pdbx_strand_id
1 'polypeptide(L)'
;MGIKNKISMLAILFLFSAMGLSSCLNGDMYDRTEPSFPIALESGSVGQSGVMKTLNIPDLRKPVPVKEETKRLTLEGEIICLPCELKKELRANSQCEKYGHQNVLRTYEGNVYSFIENDKTSDLIKNEKYQNKIVRVIGTLFKEANIIDVISFDVIEK
;
A
#
# COMPACT_ATOMS: atom_id res chain seq x y z
N MET A 1 59.56 -17.07 -5.38
CA MET A 1 58.31 -16.31 -5.15
C MET A 1 57.58 -16.19 -6.47
N GLY A 2 56.41 -16.84 -6.57
CA GLY A 2 55.76 -17.22 -7.82
C GLY A 2 54.86 -16.15 -8.44
N ILE A 3 55.05 -15.99 -9.75
CA ILE A 3 54.07 -16.02 -10.85
C ILE A 3 52.82 -15.13 -10.74
N LYS A 4 52.91 -14.03 -11.51
CA LYS A 4 51.92 -13.28 -12.30
C LYS A 4 50.56 -13.97 -12.52
N ASN A 5 49.46 -13.24 -12.34
CA ASN A 5 48.32 -13.30 -13.25
C ASN A 5 47.55 -11.96 -13.29
N LYS A 6 47.72 -11.27 -14.41
CA LYS A 6 46.84 -10.20 -14.94
C LYS A 6 45.89 -10.86 -15.94
N ILE A 7 44.82 -10.15 -16.32
CA ILE A 7 43.80 -10.44 -17.36
C ILE A 7 42.55 -11.10 -16.73
N SER A 8 41.31 -10.60 -16.87
CA SER A 8 40.69 -10.09 -18.11
C SER A 8 39.74 -8.91 -17.89
N MET A 9 40.01 -7.83 -18.60
CA MET A 9 39.13 -6.69 -18.86
C MET A 9 38.80 -6.72 -20.35
N LEU A 10 38.03 -7.72 -20.81
CA LEU A 10 37.60 -7.84 -22.21
C LEU A 10 36.39 -8.80 -22.32
N ALA A 11 35.21 -8.28 -22.01
CA ALA A 11 33.92 -8.85 -22.43
C ALA A 11 32.90 -7.71 -22.55
N ILE A 12 33.30 -6.67 -23.28
CA ILE A 12 32.43 -5.60 -23.75
C ILE A 12 32.42 -5.72 -25.28
N LEU A 13 31.21 -5.64 -25.84
CA LEU A 13 30.84 -5.72 -27.26
C LEU A 13 30.94 -7.11 -27.90
N PHE A 14 29.78 -7.72 -28.18
CA PHE A 14 29.21 -7.81 -29.52
C PHE A 14 27.88 -8.56 -29.45
N LEU A 15 26.77 -7.86 -29.70
CA LEU A 15 25.63 -8.28 -30.52
C LEU A 15 24.53 -7.21 -30.43
N PHE A 16 24.73 -6.15 -31.20
CA PHE A 16 23.67 -5.28 -31.67
C PHE A 16 23.19 -5.77 -33.03
N SER A 17 21.90 -5.52 -33.28
CA SER A 17 21.22 -5.46 -34.58
C SER A 17 20.65 -6.77 -35.11
N ALA A 18 19.32 -6.90 -35.11
CA ALA A 18 18.52 -6.47 -36.25
C ALA A 18 17.02 -6.79 -36.08
N MET A 19 16.18 -5.80 -36.41
CA MET A 19 14.83 -5.92 -37.01
C MET A 19 13.67 -6.40 -36.10
N GLY A 20 12.51 -5.73 -36.01
CA GLY A 20 11.95 -4.77 -36.95
C GLY A 20 10.87 -3.86 -36.36
N LEU A 21 10.74 -2.71 -37.02
CA LEU A 21 9.57 -1.85 -37.02
C LEU A 21 8.42 -2.55 -37.77
N SER A 22 7.23 -2.57 -37.17
CA SER A 22 5.94 -2.50 -37.87
C SER A 22 4.88 -2.11 -36.85
N SER A 23 4.32 -0.90 -36.93
CA SER A 23 2.94 -0.62 -37.39
C SER A 23 1.88 -1.31 -36.50
N CYS A 24 0.92 -0.67 -35.85
CA CYS A 24 0.04 0.40 -36.32
C CYS A 24 -0.55 1.18 -35.13
N LEU A 25 -0.80 2.47 -35.34
CA LEU A 25 -1.88 3.18 -34.66
C LEU A 25 -3.21 2.49 -34.97
N ASN A 26 -4.06 2.35 -33.95
CA ASN A 26 -5.51 2.53 -33.93
C ASN A 26 -5.93 2.23 -32.48
N GLY A 27 -6.62 3.08 -31.73
CA GLY A 27 -7.67 3.98 -32.17
C GLY A 27 -9.07 3.40 -31.92
N ASP A 28 -9.23 2.48 -30.97
CA ASP A 28 -10.52 1.81 -30.76
C ASP A 28 -11.30 2.48 -29.63
N MET A 29 -12.06 3.46 -30.09
CA MET A 29 -13.19 4.13 -29.48
C MET A 29 -14.15 3.07 -28.87
N TYR A 30 -14.37 3.12 -27.56
CA TYR A 30 -15.40 2.30 -26.93
C TYR A 30 -16.78 2.75 -27.43
N ASP A 31 -17.34 1.94 -28.32
CA ASP A 31 -18.72 1.99 -28.77
C ASP A 31 -19.65 1.69 -27.58
N ARG A 32 -20.31 2.74 -27.07
CA ARG A 32 -21.44 2.61 -26.14
C ARG A 32 -22.65 2.16 -26.94
N THR A 33 -22.74 0.86 -27.21
CA THR A 33 -24.02 0.24 -27.52
C THR A 33 -24.83 0.19 -26.23
N GLU A 34 -25.80 1.10 -26.12
CA GLU A 34 -26.85 1.02 -25.10
C GLU A 34 -27.56 -0.34 -25.25
N PRO A 35 -27.67 -1.16 -24.19
CA PRO A 35 -28.56 -2.30 -24.24
C PRO A 35 -29.99 -1.76 -24.24
N SER A 36 -30.63 -1.77 -25.41
CA SER A 36 -32.07 -1.62 -25.55
C SER A 36 -32.75 -2.79 -24.85
N PHE A 37 -33.16 -2.59 -23.59
CA PHE A 37 -34.01 -3.53 -22.89
C PHE A 37 -35.40 -3.52 -23.55
N PRO A 38 -35.92 -4.66 -24.05
CA PRO A 38 -37.28 -4.72 -24.51
C PRO A 38 -38.22 -4.57 -23.30
N ILE A 39 -39.08 -3.54 -23.34
CA ILE A 39 -40.18 -3.40 -22.39
C ILE A 39 -41.23 -4.45 -22.76
N ALA A 40 -41.16 -5.61 -22.11
CA ALA A 40 -42.26 -6.56 -22.09
C ALA A 40 -43.35 -6.00 -21.16
N LEU A 41 -44.46 -5.58 -21.76
CA LEU A 41 -45.65 -5.10 -21.06
C LEU A 41 -46.46 -6.32 -20.64
N GLU A 42 -46.23 -6.86 -19.43
CA GLU A 42 -47.13 -7.85 -18.83
C GLU A 42 -48.11 -7.15 -17.88
N SER A 43 -49.37 -7.10 -18.30
CA SER A 43 -50.50 -6.72 -17.47
C SER A 43 -50.81 -7.87 -16.49
N GLY A 44 -50.17 -7.83 -15.32
CA GLY A 44 -50.41 -8.74 -14.20
C GLY A 44 -51.14 -8.04 -13.05
N SER A 45 -52.29 -8.60 -12.68
CA SER A 45 -53.26 -8.15 -11.68
C SER A 45 -52.70 -7.86 -10.28
N VAL A 46 -53.28 -6.81 -9.69
CA VAL A 46 -53.10 -6.34 -8.30
C VAL A 46 -53.38 -7.46 -7.29
N GLY A 47 -52.34 -7.86 -6.56
CA GLY A 47 -52.43 -8.60 -5.30
C GLY A 47 -51.68 -7.84 -4.21
N GLN A 48 -52.40 -7.00 -3.47
CA GLN A 48 -51.88 -6.42 -2.22
C GLN A 48 -51.78 -7.52 -1.16
N SER A 49 -50.58 -7.83 -0.70
CA SER A 49 -50.25 -8.04 0.72
C SER A 49 -48.81 -8.56 0.82
N GLY A 50 -47.88 -7.63 0.75
CA GLY A 50 -46.48 -7.88 1.07
C GLY A 50 -46.01 -6.70 1.87
N VAL A 51 -45.85 -6.88 3.17
CA VAL A 51 -45.22 -5.90 4.07
C VAL A 51 -43.87 -5.55 3.45
N MET A 52 -43.76 -4.38 2.82
CA MET A 52 -42.47 -3.82 2.42
C MET A 52 -41.69 -3.63 3.71
N LYS A 53 -40.78 -4.57 4.01
CA LYS A 53 -39.70 -4.31 4.95
C LYS A 53 -38.93 -3.14 4.35
N THR A 54 -39.17 -1.95 4.87
CA THR A 54 -38.28 -0.80 4.68
C THR A 54 -36.88 -1.29 5.00
N LEU A 55 -36.03 -1.40 3.98
CA LEU A 55 -34.61 -1.60 4.18
C LEU A 55 -34.15 -0.45 5.05
N ASN A 56 -33.66 -0.77 6.25
CA ASN A 56 -33.15 0.18 7.20
C ASN A 56 -31.84 0.74 6.63
N ILE A 57 -31.93 1.71 5.72
CA ILE A 57 -30.76 2.35 5.11
C ILE A 57 -30.18 3.26 6.20
N PRO A 58 -28.99 2.95 6.73
CA PRO A 58 -28.38 3.79 7.75
C PRO A 58 -28.15 5.19 7.17
N ASP A 59 -28.52 6.21 7.95
CA ASP A 59 -28.30 7.60 7.58
C ASP A 59 -26.78 7.90 7.58
N LEU A 60 -26.17 7.85 6.39
CA LEU A 60 -24.75 8.11 6.16
C LEU A 60 -24.35 9.57 6.44
N ARG A 61 -25.30 10.46 6.78
CA ARG A 61 -25.01 11.84 7.18
C ARG A 61 -24.84 12.02 8.68
N LYS A 62 -25.14 10.99 9.49
CA LYS A 62 -24.96 11.10 10.94
C LYS A 62 -23.46 11.00 11.26
N PRO A 63 -22.85 12.02 11.90
CA PRO A 63 -21.45 11.91 12.31
C PRO A 63 -21.33 10.70 13.25
N VAL A 64 -20.47 9.76 12.86
CA VAL A 64 -20.14 8.61 13.70
C VAL A 64 -19.58 9.18 15.01
N PRO A 65 -20.15 8.83 16.17
CA PRO A 65 -19.62 9.30 17.44
C PRO A 65 -18.16 8.87 17.51
N VAL A 66 -17.24 9.84 17.58
CA VAL A 66 -15.81 9.59 17.71
C VAL A 66 -15.60 8.93 19.06
N LYS A 67 -15.56 7.60 19.05
CA LYS A 67 -15.35 6.83 20.25
C LYS A 67 -13.86 6.72 20.51
N GLU A 68 -13.54 6.99 21.76
CA GLU A 68 -12.46 6.45 22.57
C GLU A 68 -11.27 7.38 22.87
N GLU A 69 -11.02 7.48 24.18
CA GLU A 69 -9.88 8.12 24.81
C GLU A 69 -8.60 7.45 24.34
N THR A 70 -8.06 7.96 23.25
CA THR A 70 -6.83 7.44 22.68
C THR A 70 -5.65 7.90 23.55
N LYS A 71 -5.19 6.99 24.40
CA LYS A 71 -4.08 7.22 25.32
C LYS A 71 -2.78 7.35 24.51
N ARG A 72 -1.98 8.39 24.83
CA ARG A 72 -0.62 8.53 24.31
C ARG A 72 0.27 7.41 24.84
N LEU A 73 1.08 6.84 23.97
CA LEU A 73 1.97 5.72 24.25
C LEU A 73 3.36 6.01 23.70
N THR A 74 4.34 5.35 24.28
CA THR A 74 5.71 5.28 23.77
C THR A 74 5.95 3.85 23.31
N LEU A 75 6.33 3.67 22.05
CA LEU A 75 6.61 2.39 21.44
C LEU A 75 8.06 2.38 20.97
N GLU A 76 8.73 1.25 21.16
CA GLU A 76 10.07 1.03 20.66
C GLU A 76 10.07 -0.15 19.70
N GLY A 77 10.89 -0.03 18.65
CA GLY A 77 10.98 -1.05 17.64
C GLY A 77 11.93 -0.68 16.53
N GLU A 78 11.98 -1.57 15.54
CA GLU A 78 12.77 -1.40 14.33
C GLU A 78 11.87 -0.88 13.20
N ILE A 79 12.37 0.10 12.46
CA ILE A 79 11.73 0.54 11.23
C ILE A 79 12.09 -0.42 10.10
N ILE A 80 11.08 -1.06 9.50
CA ILE A 80 11.26 -1.97 8.36
C ILE A 80 10.43 -1.50 7.17
N CYS A 81 10.86 -1.82 5.96
CA CYS A 81 10.04 -1.61 4.77
C CYS A 81 9.15 -2.84 4.54
N LEU A 82 7.84 -2.72 4.82
CA LEU A 82 6.90 -3.85 4.79
C LEU A 82 6.89 -4.58 3.42
N PRO A 83 6.81 -3.90 2.27
CA PRO A 83 6.87 -4.59 0.98
C PRO A 83 8.20 -5.30 0.71
N CYS A 84 9.32 -4.77 1.23
CA CYS A 84 10.63 -5.43 1.08
C CYS A 84 10.67 -6.72 1.90
N GLU A 85 10.14 -6.69 3.12
CA GLU A 85 10.10 -7.86 3.98
C GLU A 85 9.19 -8.95 3.41
N LEU A 86 7.97 -8.58 2.96
CA LEU A 86 7.06 -9.51 2.32
C LEU A 86 7.63 -10.12 1.03
N LYS A 87 8.46 -9.38 0.29
CA LYS A 87 9.17 -9.92 -0.88
C LYS A 87 10.23 -10.95 -0.49
N LYS A 88 10.96 -10.72 0.61
CA LYS A 88 11.96 -11.68 1.11
C LYS A 88 11.30 -12.94 1.65
N GLU A 89 10.29 -12.81 2.49
CA GLU A 89 9.68 -13.93 3.22
C GLU A 89 8.65 -14.69 2.38
N LEU A 90 7.79 -13.96 1.67
CA LEU A 90 6.61 -14.52 0.99
C LEU A 90 6.67 -14.39 -0.53
N ARG A 91 7.79 -13.91 -1.09
CA ARG A 91 7.97 -13.65 -2.54
C ARG A 91 6.91 -12.72 -3.13
N ALA A 92 6.40 -11.78 -2.31
CA ALA A 92 5.48 -10.75 -2.78
C ALA A 92 6.11 -9.88 -3.88
N ASN A 93 5.27 -9.39 -4.81
CA ASN A 93 5.71 -8.52 -5.89
C ASN A 93 5.87 -7.07 -5.39
N SER A 94 6.95 -6.78 -4.66
CA SER A 94 7.26 -5.40 -4.27
C SER A 94 8.12 -4.67 -5.30
N GLN A 95 7.67 -3.45 -5.62
CA GLN A 95 8.26 -2.54 -6.60
C GLN A 95 8.63 -1.21 -5.94
N CYS A 96 9.39 -1.27 -4.84
CA CYS A 96 9.78 -0.07 -4.07
C CYS A 96 10.58 0.93 -4.90
N GLU A 97 11.34 0.48 -5.91
CA GLU A 97 12.05 1.35 -6.85
C GLU A 97 11.10 2.29 -7.62
N LYS A 98 9.86 1.86 -7.88
CA LYS A 98 8.87 2.64 -8.64
C LYS A 98 7.90 3.41 -7.74
N TYR A 99 7.45 2.80 -6.65
CA TYR A 99 6.39 3.38 -5.79
C TYR A 99 6.90 3.94 -4.45
N GLY A 100 8.21 3.85 -4.21
CA GLY A 100 8.82 4.24 -2.94
C GLY A 100 8.71 3.15 -1.88
N HIS A 101 9.45 3.37 -0.79
CA HIS A 101 9.40 2.50 0.38
C HIS A 101 8.18 2.80 1.24
N GLN A 102 7.68 1.77 1.92
CA GLN A 102 6.62 1.90 2.93
C GLN A 102 7.16 1.37 4.25
N ASN A 103 7.73 2.29 5.01
CA ASN A 103 8.30 1.98 6.30
C ASN A 103 7.21 1.87 7.36
N VAL A 104 7.34 0.86 8.23
CA VAL A 104 6.46 0.55 9.35
C VAL A 104 7.30 0.28 10.60
N LEU A 105 6.70 0.40 11.79
CA LEU A 105 7.35 0.02 13.04
C LEU A 105 7.09 -1.45 13.34
N ARG A 106 8.15 -2.26 13.48
CA ARG A 106 8.07 -3.60 14.06
C ARG A 106 8.54 -3.55 15.51
N THR A 107 7.66 -3.80 16.47
CA THR A 107 8.03 -3.87 17.89
C THR A 107 8.78 -5.18 18.20
N TYR A 108 9.45 -5.23 19.35
CA TYR A 108 10.14 -6.45 19.81
C TYR A 108 9.19 -7.63 20.07
N GLU A 109 7.91 -7.35 20.28
CA GLU A 109 6.85 -8.36 20.43
C GLU A 109 6.41 -8.94 19.09
N GLY A 110 6.92 -8.43 17.96
CA GLY A 110 6.55 -8.86 16.61
C GLY A 110 5.34 -8.14 16.02
N ASN A 111 4.74 -7.19 16.74
CA ASN A 111 3.63 -6.39 16.21
C ASN A 111 4.14 -5.40 15.17
N VAL A 112 3.39 -5.27 14.07
CA VAL A 112 3.70 -4.33 12.98
C VAL A 112 2.68 -3.22 12.95
N TYR A 113 3.13 -1.99 13.07
CA TYR A 113 2.29 -0.80 13.08
C TYR A 113 2.65 0.13 11.92
N SER A 114 1.63 0.52 11.16
CA SER A 114 1.76 1.56 10.14
C SER A 114 1.66 2.95 10.78
N PHE A 115 2.09 3.96 10.05
CA PHE A 115 2.00 5.36 10.52
C PHE A 115 0.89 6.09 9.77
N ILE A 116 0.18 6.99 10.48
CA ILE A 116 -0.63 8.01 9.79
C ILE A 116 0.32 8.94 9.08
N GLU A 117 0.06 9.20 7.80
CA GLU A 117 0.83 10.15 7.01
C GLU A 117 0.51 11.58 7.46
N ASN A 118 1.51 12.26 8.02
CA ASN A 118 1.47 13.63 8.51
C ASN A 118 2.84 14.29 8.26
N ASP A 119 2.98 15.58 8.59
CA ASP A 119 4.21 16.34 8.36
C ASP A 119 5.44 15.78 9.08
N LYS A 120 5.25 15.00 10.15
CA LYS A 120 6.33 14.37 10.94
C LYS A 120 6.68 12.98 10.43
N THR A 121 5.74 12.27 9.82
CA THR A 121 5.89 10.87 9.41
C THR A 121 6.16 10.69 7.93
N SER A 122 5.88 11.66 7.06
CA SER A 122 6.06 11.48 5.61
C SER A 122 7.51 11.08 5.27
N ASP A 123 8.48 11.75 5.91
CA ASP A 123 9.90 11.38 5.79
C ASP A 123 10.21 10.02 6.41
N LEU A 124 9.61 9.70 7.56
CA LEU A 124 9.81 8.41 8.23
C LEU A 124 9.28 7.24 7.38
N ILE A 125 8.14 7.43 6.72
CA ILE A 125 7.45 6.42 5.89
C ILE A 125 8.22 6.16 4.59
N LYS A 126 8.69 7.21 3.93
CA LYS A 126 9.19 7.13 2.55
C LYS A 126 10.71 7.04 2.43
N ASN A 127 11.45 7.53 3.43
CA ASN A 127 12.90 7.64 3.35
C ASN A 127 13.60 6.34 3.78
N GLU A 128 14.47 5.83 2.91
CA GLU A 128 15.28 4.63 3.17
C GLU A 128 16.27 4.81 4.33
N LYS A 129 16.65 6.05 4.67
CA LYS A 129 17.59 6.36 5.74
C LYS A 129 17.20 5.76 7.10
N TYR A 130 15.91 5.65 7.35
CA TYR A 130 15.39 5.15 8.62
C TYR A 130 15.21 3.63 8.63
N GLN A 131 15.42 2.94 7.51
CA GLN A 131 15.27 1.49 7.46
C GLN A 131 16.33 0.78 8.31
N ASN A 132 15.90 -0.27 9.01
CA ASN A 132 16.69 -1.06 9.94
C ASN A 132 17.27 -0.23 11.11
N LYS A 133 16.66 0.92 11.41
CA LYS A 133 16.99 1.72 12.58
C LYS A 133 16.05 1.40 13.72
N ILE A 134 16.60 1.32 14.93
CA ILE A 134 15.82 1.24 16.15
C ILE A 134 15.37 2.65 16.52
N VAL A 135 14.07 2.80 16.73
CA VAL A 135 13.46 4.09 17.05
C VAL A 135 12.56 3.98 18.26
N ARG A 136 12.42 5.09 18.98
CA ARG A 136 11.39 5.33 19.97
C ARG A 136 10.36 6.26 19.36
N VAL A 137 9.13 5.81 19.24
CA VAL A 137 8.00 6.58 18.69
C VAL A 137 7.09 6.98 19.84
N ILE A 138 6.77 8.26 19.92
CA ILE A 138 5.79 8.81 20.87
C ILE A 138 4.58 9.25 20.07
N GLY A 139 3.42 8.73 20.42
CA GLY A 139 2.22 8.98 19.64
C GLY A 139 0.97 8.36 20.21
N THR A 140 -0.04 8.29 19.36
CA THR A 140 -1.36 7.76 19.67
C THR A 140 -1.56 6.48 18.88
N LEU A 141 -1.79 5.35 19.57
CA LEU A 141 -1.99 4.06 18.92
C LEU A 141 -3.48 3.78 18.70
N PHE A 142 -3.85 3.57 17.44
CA PHE A 142 -5.15 3.05 17.03
C PHE A 142 -5.04 1.53 16.89
N LYS A 143 -5.29 0.83 18.01
CA LYS A 143 -5.08 -0.63 18.11
C LYS A 143 -5.85 -1.43 17.06
N GLU A 144 -7.11 -1.07 16.81
CA GLU A 144 -7.95 -1.80 15.86
C GLU A 144 -7.42 -1.73 14.42
N ALA A 145 -6.76 -0.62 14.06
CA ALA A 145 -6.22 -0.40 12.72
C ALA A 145 -4.73 -0.78 12.59
N ASN A 146 -4.04 -1.08 13.70
CA ASN A 146 -2.59 -1.19 13.78
C ASN A 146 -1.88 0.05 13.18
N ILE A 147 -2.38 1.23 13.53
CA ILE A 147 -1.88 2.51 13.04
C ILE A 147 -1.45 3.39 14.20
N ILE A 148 -0.35 4.11 14.05
CA ILE A 148 0.16 5.09 15.01
C ILE A 148 0.09 6.49 14.40
N ASP A 149 -0.54 7.43 15.09
CA ASP A 149 -0.35 8.85 14.85
C ASP A 149 0.86 9.33 15.64
N VAL A 150 1.93 9.67 14.92
CA VAL A 150 3.22 10.02 15.53
C VAL A 150 3.25 11.50 15.85
N ILE A 151 3.55 11.81 17.11
CA ILE A 151 3.77 13.17 17.60
C ILE A 151 5.27 13.51 17.49
N SER A 152 6.13 12.57 17.90
CA SER A 152 7.59 12.68 17.80
C SER A 152 8.25 11.31 17.74
N PHE A 153 9.48 11.26 17.24
CA PHE A 153 10.29 10.05 17.26
C PHE A 153 11.77 10.38 17.48
N ASP A 154 12.47 9.44 18.09
CA ASP A 154 13.92 9.51 18.31
C ASP A 154 14.57 8.25 17.76
N VAL A 155 15.70 8.40 17.08
CA VAL A 155 16.51 7.27 16.61
C VAL A 155 17.50 6.89 17.72
N ILE A 156 17.41 5.66 18.23
CA ILE A 156 18.17 5.18 19.40
C ILE A 156 19.45 4.43 18.96
N GLU A 157 20.11 4.86 17.89
CA GLU A 157 21.27 4.14 17.33
C GLU A 157 22.26 3.64 18.40
N LYS A 158 22.69 2.37 18.27
CA LYS A 158 23.84 1.78 18.96
C LYS A 158 24.99 1.63 17.98
#